data_AF-A0A2E4JD92-F1
#
_entry.id   AF-A0A2E4JD92-F1
#
_cell.length_a   1.000
_cell.length_b   1.000
_cell.length_c   1.000
_cell.angle_alpha   90.00
_cell.angle_beta   90.00
_cell.angle_gamma   90.00
#
_symmetry.space_group_name_H-M   'P 1'
#
loop_
_entity.id
_entity.type
_entity.pdbx_description
1 polymer ?
#
loop_
_entity_poly.entity_id
_entity_poly.type
_entity_poly.pdbx_seq_one_letter_code
_entity_poly.pdbx_strand_id
1 'polypeptide(L)'
;DRYLGKFQARHYRTLKGEMVNGEMKWKETDISTIQLKSFVARVTSNGSRHQVFGVVLNDGTPIRSVEVKVDDGSWQPATLDPTTSEKYSWKFFTYDWHGATPGEHTVVSRATDTEGTVQPTAEELEVKKTFLEHNAQHPRTVIIA
;
A
#
# COMPACT_ATOMS: atom_id res chain seq x y z
N ASP A 1 24.26 -18.59 13.07
CA ASP A 1 24.75 -17.22 12.95
C ASP A 1 24.15 -16.48 11.78
N ARG A 2 24.10 -15.14 11.86
CA ARG A 2 23.62 -14.29 10.75
C ARG A 2 24.60 -14.37 9.58
N TYR A 3 24.10 -14.61 8.37
CA TYR A 3 24.90 -14.52 7.14
C TYR A 3 25.27 -13.06 6.86
N LEU A 4 26.56 -12.76 6.65
CA LEU A 4 27.10 -11.39 6.51
C LEU A 4 27.68 -11.09 5.11
N GLY A 5 27.20 -11.78 4.08
CA GLY A 5 27.58 -11.45 2.70
C GLY A 5 27.18 -10.02 2.32
N LYS A 6 27.83 -9.46 1.29
CA LYS A 6 27.68 -8.06 0.84
C LYS A 6 26.22 -7.58 0.81
N PHE A 7 25.32 -8.37 0.22
CA PHE A 7 23.91 -8.00 0.06
C PHE A 7 23.13 -8.02 1.38
N GLN A 8 23.42 -8.99 2.24
CA GLN A 8 22.76 -9.11 3.54
C GLN A 8 23.29 -8.09 4.54
N ALA A 9 24.59 -7.77 4.52
CA ALA A 9 25.17 -6.86 5.50
C ALA A 9 25.06 -5.37 5.13
N ARG A 10 24.93 -5.02 3.83
CA ARG A 10 25.06 -3.62 3.37
C ARG A 10 23.99 -3.12 2.39
N HIS A 11 23.26 -3.99 1.69
CA HIS A 11 22.37 -3.52 0.60
C HIS A 11 20.89 -3.56 1.00
N TYR A 12 20.36 -4.73 1.37
CA TYR A 12 18.94 -4.89 1.69
C TYR A 12 18.67 -4.48 3.14
N ARG A 13 18.81 -3.17 3.37
CA ARG A 13 18.72 -2.47 4.64
C ARG A 13 17.75 -1.30 4.53
N THR A 14 17.05 -1.00 5.61
CA THR A 14 16.25 0.22 5.74
C THR A 14 16.77 1.08 6.86
N LEU A 15 16.96 2.38 6.60
CA LEU A 15 17.30 3.38 7.61
C LEU A 15 16.07 4.25 7.86
N LYS A 16 15.51 4.20 9.07
CA LYS A 16 14.33 4.95 9.48
C LYS A 16 14.60 5.70 10.78
N GLY A 17 14.11 6.94 10.87
CA GLY A 17 14.11 7.75 12.07
C GLY A 17 12.91 7.44 12.96
N GLU A 18 13.15 7.38 14.27
CA GLU A 18 12.14 7.18 15.31
C GLU A 18 12.38 8.20 16.43
N MET A 19 11.32 8.85 16.92
CA MET A 19 11.41 9.73 18.07
C MET A 19 11.42 8.90 19.35
N VAL A 20 12.52 8.95 20.11
CA VAL A 20 12.69 8.22 21.37
C VAL A 20 13.00 9.25 22.46
N ASN A 21 12.09 9.42 23.41
CA ASN A 21 12.22 10.38 24.51
C ASN A 21 12.51 11.82 24.04
N GLY A 22 11.91 12.24 22.93
CA GLY A 22 12.10 13.59 22.36
C GLY A 22 13.34 13.76 21.49
N GLU A 23 14.14 12.70 21.30
CA GLU A 23 15.31 12.71 20.43
C GLU A 23 15.06 11.86 19.17
N MET A 24 15.46 12.37 18.00
CA MET A 24 15.42 11.61 16.75
C MET A 24 16.56 10.59 16.75
N LYS A 25 16.22 9.29 16.72
CA LYS A 25 17.18 8.19 16.62
C LYS A 25 17.02 7.47 15.29
N TRP A 26 18.17 7.13 14.70
CA TRP A 26 18.21 6.41 13.43
C TRP A 26 18.41 4.93 13.69
N LYS A 27 17.54 4.12 13.09
CA LYS A 27 17.59 2.67 13.18
C LYS A 27 17.77 2.09 11.79
N GLU A 28 18.83 1.29 11.65
CA GLU A 28 19.04 0.48 10.46
C GLU A 28 18.52 -0.94 10.71
N THR A 29 17.69 -1.47 9.81
CA THR A 29 17.08 -2.79 9.92
C THR A 29 17.27 -3.64 8.69
N ASP A 30 17.33 -4.95 8.92
CA ASP A 30 17.35 -5.98 7.89
C ASP A 30 15.99 -6.09 7.19
N ILE A 31 15.96 -6.00 5.86
CA ILE A 31 14.73 -6.30 5.11
C ILE A 31 14.56 -7.81 5.10
N SER A 32 13.43 -8.29 5.63
CA SER A 32 13.10 -9.72 5.74
C SER A 32 11.64 -10.03 5.43
N THR A 33 10.75 -9.06 5.67
CA THR A 33 9.31 -9.15 5.37
C THR A 33 8.90 -8.04 4.41
N ILE A 34 7.74 -8.21 3.76
CA ILE A 34 7.16 -7.16 2.90
C ILE A 34 6.25 -6.31 3.77
N GLN A 35 6.52 -5.00 3.82
CA GLN A 35 5.63 -4.04 4.48
C GLN A 35 4.25 -4.02 3.80
N LEU A 36 3.18 -3.88 4.60
CA LEU A 36 1.81 -3.78 4.11
C LEU A 36 1.70 -2.67 3.05
N LYS A 37 1.27 -3.05 1.83
CA LYS A 37 0.95 -2.10 0.78
C LYS A 37 -0.18 -2.56 -0.10
N SER A 38 -0.97 -1.61 -0.57
CA SER A 38 -1.93 -1.77 -1.66
C SER A 38 -1.60 -0.82 -2.82
N PHE A 39 -2.02 -1.18 -4.03
CA PHE A 39 -1.98 -0.28 -5.18
C PHE A 39 -3.12 -0.53 -6.17
N VAL A 40 -3.58 0.55 -6.80
CA VAL A 40 -4.52 0.51 -7.92
C VAL A 40 -3.78 0.04 -9.18
N ALA A 41 -4.09 -1.17 -9.64
CA ALA A 41 -3.46 -1.77 -10.80
C ALA A 41 -4.10 -1.29 -12.11
N ARG A 42 -5.44 -1.17 -12.15
CA ARG A 42 -6.17 -0.66 -13.31
C ARG A 42 -7.53 -0.09 -12.93
N VAL A 43 -8.04 0.78 -13.80
CA VAL A 43 -9.45 1.20 -13.83
C VAL A 43 -10.01 0.79 -15.19
N THR A 44 -11.13 0.09 -15.21
CA THR A 44 -11.79 -0.39 -16.43
C THR A 44 -13.19 0.19 -16.54
N SER A 45 -13.68 0.41 -17.76
CA SER A 45 -15.04 0.87 -18.03
C SER A 45 -15.87 -0.19 -18.77
N ASN A 46 -17.17 -0.23 -18.46
CA ASN A 46 -18.19 -0.95 -19.22
C ASN A 46 -19.45 -0.08 -19.28
N GLY A 47 -19.59 0.68 -20.38
CA GLY A 47 -20.59 1.75 -20.46
C GLY A 47 -20.34 2.80 -19.38
N SER A 48 -21.36 3.08 -18.56
CA SER A 48 -21.25 4.03 -17.45
C SER A 48 -20.59 3.46 -16.18
N ARG A 49 -20.36 2.14 -16.11
CA ARG A 49 -19.76 1.51 -14.93
C ARG A 49 -18.25 1.56 -15.01
N HIS A 50 -17.63 2.06 -13.95
CA HIS A 50 -16.19 2.03 -13.77
C HIS A 50 -15.83 1.09 -12.62
N GLN A 51 -14.75 0.34 -12.79
CA GLN A 51 -14.26 -0.56 -11.76
C GLN A 51 -12.77 -0.35 -11.55
N VAL A 52 -12.41 -0.09 -10.29
CA VAL A 52 -11.03 -0.08 -9.82
C VAL A 52 -10.66 -1.51 -9.45
N PHE A 53 -9.53 -2.00 -9.95
CA PHE A 53 -8.92 -3.26 -9.54
C PHE A 53 -7.53 -2.96 -8.98
N GLY A 54 -7.21 -3.59 -7.85
CA GLY A 54 -5.91 -3.45 -7.24
C GLY A 54 -5.48 -4.70 -6.50
N VAL A 55 -4.30 -4.61 -5.91
CA VAL A 55 -3.68 -5.72 -5.19
C VAL A 55 -3.11 -5.25 -3.86
N VAL A 56 -3.00 -6.17 -2.92
CA VAL A 56 -2.30 -6.02 -1.63
C VAL A 56 -1.14 -7.00 -1.57
N LEU A 57 0.01 -6.53 -1.12
CA LEU A 57 1.18 -7.33 -0.76
C LEU A 57 1.57 -7.02 0.67
N ASN A 58 1.94 -8.04 1.42
CA ASN A 58 2.41 -7.92 2.78
C ASN A 58 3.22 -9.18 3.19
N ASP A 59 3.48 -9.30 4.48
CA ASP A 59 4.21 -10.40 5.12
C ASP A 59 3.36 -11.65 5.41
N GLY A 60 2.09 -11.62 5.03
CA GLY A 60 1.10 -12.68 5.23
C GLY A 60 0.21 -12.53 6.46
N THR A 61 0.29 -11.40 7.15
CA THR A 61 -0.73 -10.97 8.12
C THR A 61 -2.10 -10.85 7.42
N PRO A 62 -3.20 -11.39 7.97
CA PRO A 62 -4.50 -11.29 7.32
C PRO A 62 -4.95 -9.83 7.15
N ILE A 63 -5.57 -9.52 6.01
CA ILE A 63 -6.07 -8.18 5.69
C ILE A 63 -7.47 -7.99 6.28
N ARG A 64 -7.66 -6.89 7.02
CA ARG A 64 -8.96 -6.51 7.59
C ARG A 64 -9.82 -5.78 6.57
N SER A 65 -9.24 -4.81 5.88
CA SER A 65 -9.97 -4.00 4.89
C SER A 65 -9.04 -3.38 3.85
N VAL A 66 -9.63 -3.06 2.70
CA VAL A 66 -9.05 -2.14 1.72
C VAL A 66 -10.08 -1.04 1.47
N GLU A 67 -9.60 0.19 1.41
CA GLU A 67 -10.41 1.36 1.06
C GLU A 67 -9.82 2.04 -0.17
N VAL A 68 -10.68 2.65 -0.98
CA VAL A 68 -10.32 3.44 -2.14
C VAL A 68 -10.83 4.86 -1.94
N LYS A 69 -10.01 5.85 -2.27
CA LYS A 69 -10.41 7.26 -2.34
C LYS A 69 -10.24 7.74 -3.78
N VAL A 70 -11.24 8.44 -4.28
CA VAL A 70 -11.22 9.16 -5.55
C VAL A 70 -11.14 10.65 -5.23
N ASP A 71 -10.14 11.32 -5.78
CA ASP A 71 -9.82 12.72 -5.56
C ASP A 71 -9.76 13.06 -4.06
N ASP A 72 -10.46 14.13 -3.66
CA ASP A 72 -10.61 14.57 -2.28
C ASP A 72 -11.91 14.05 -1.64
N GLY A 73 -12.51 13.01 -2.23
CA GLY A 73 -13.68 12.35 -1.69
C GLY A 73 -13.41 11.59 -0.38
N SER A 74 -14.46 10.98 0.15
CA SER A 74 -14.34 10.07 1.29
C SER A 74 -13.69 8.75 0.91
N TRP A 75 -13.04 8.10 1.88
CA TRP A 75 -12.62 6.71 1.73
C TRP A 75 -13.84 5.80 1.62
N GLN A 76 -13.86 4.94 0.61
CA GLN A 76 -14.93 3.99 0.34
C GLN A 76 -14.40 2.56 0.45
N PRO A 77 -15.18 1.62 1.00
CA PRO A 77 -14.74 0.24 1.14
C PRO A 77 -14.60 -0.43 -0.23
N ALA A 78 -13.52 -1.18 -0.41
CA ALA A 78 -13.33 -2.09 -1.52
C ALA A 78 -13.64 -3.53 -1.11
N THR A 79 -13.99 -4.37 -2.09
CA THR A 79 -14.27 -5.79 -1.90
C THR A 79 -13.00 -6.59 -2.12
N LEU A 80 -12.51 -7.29 -1.10
CA LEU A 80 -11.43 -8.26 -1.23
C LEU A 80 -11.92 -9.52 -1.97
N ASP A 81 -11.08 -10.06 -2.84
CA ASP A 81 -11.34 -11.31 -3.55
C ASP A 81 -11.07 -12.51 -2.62
N PRO A 82 -12.10 -13.26 -2.21
CA PRO A 82 -11.95 -14.38 -1.28
C PRO A 82 -11.09 -15.52 -1.84
N THR A 83 -10.96 -15.62 -3.17
CA THR A 83 -10.15 -16.66 -3.83
C THR A 83 -8.65 -16.44 -3.68
N THR A 84 -8.24 -15.24 -3.23
CA THR A 84 -6.84 -14.88 -3.02
C THR A 84 -6.45 -14.82 -1.55
N SER A 85 -7.14 -15.55 -0.67
CA SER A 85 -6.97 -15.46 0.79
C SER A 85 -5.73 -16.18 1.37
N GLU A 86 -4.96 -16.90 0.56
CA GLU A 86 -3.80 -17.68 1.02
C GLU A 86 -2.64 -16.88 1.62
N LYS A 87 -2.09 -17.33 2.76
CA LYS A 87 -1.20 -16.55 3.63
C LYS A 87 -0.17 -15.67 2.90
N TYR A 88 0.57 -16.22 1.93
CA TYR A 88 1.66 -15.49 1.24
C TYR A 88 1.33 -15.09 -0.20
N SER A 89 0.09 -15.26 -0.66
CA SER A 89 -0.36 -14.80 -1.96
C SER A 89 -0.66 -13.30 -1.94
N TRP A 90 -0.58 -12.67 -3.10
CA TRP A 90 -1.19 -11.35 -3.29
C TRP A 90 -2.68 -11.46 -2.99
N LYS A 91 -3.26 -10.40 -2.43
CA LYS A 91 -4.72 -10.26 -2.28
C LYS A 91 -5.23 -9.35 -3.38
N PHE A 92 -6.31 -9.70 -4.03
CA PHE A 92 -6.95 -8.82 -4.99
C PHE A 92 -8.12 -8.09 -4.35
N PHE A 93 -8.39 -6.88 -4.84
CA PHE A 93 -9.60 -6.15 -4.48
C PHE A 93 -10.21 -5.44 -5.68
N THR A 94 -11.51 -5.21 -5.59
CA THR A 94 -12.26 -4.39 -6.53
C THR A 94 -13.04 -3.30 -5.80
N TYR A 95 -13.21 -2.16 -6.46
CA TYR A 95 -14.12 -1.11 -6.03
C TYR A 95 -14.95 -0.66 -7.23
N ASP A 96 -16.27 -0.75 -7.10
CA ASP A 96 -17.20 -0.28 -8.12
C ASP A 96 -17.34 1.24 -7.97
N TRP A 97 -16.77 1.97 -8.93
CA TRP A 97 -16.79 3.42 -8.94
C TRP A 97 -18.06 3.90 -9.66
N HIS A 98 -19.09 4.13 -8.86
CA HIS A 98 -20.35 4.68 -9.33
C HIS A 98 -20.24 6.21 -9.50
N GLY A 99 -20.80 6.72 -10.61
CA GLY A 99 -20.86 8.16 -10.86
C GLY A 99 -19.51 8.80 -11.20
N ALA A 100 -18.58 8.06 -11.80
CA ALA A 100 -17.36 8.65 -12.35
C ALA A 100 -17.72 9.71 -13.41
N THR A 101 -17.19 10.92 -13.25
CA THR A 101 -17.39 12.03 -14.18
C THR A 101 -16.32 12.01 -15.27
N PRO A 102 -16.57 12.53 -16.48
CA PRO A 102 -15.52 12.71 -17.47
C PRO A 102 -14.44 13.67 -16.96
N GLY A 103 -13.17 13.36 -17.23
CA GLY A 103 -12.04 14.19 -16.82
C GLY A 103 -10.91 13.41 -16.14
N GLU A 104 -9.93 14.15 -15.67
CA GLU A 104 -8.83 13.61 -14.88
C GLU A 104 -9.28 13.37 -13.44
N HIS A 105 -8.91 12.21 -12.91
CA HIS A 105 -9.17 11.81 -11.53
C HIS A 105 -7.93 11.17 -10.91
N THR A 106 -7.76 11.37 -9.61
CA THR A 106 -6.75 10.67 -8.81
C THR A 106 -7.41 9.57 -8.00
N VAL A 107 -6.92 8.34 -8.13
CA VAL A 107 -7.41 7.19 -7.36
C VAL A 107 -6.29 6.65 -6.49
N VAL A 108 -6.55 6.46 -5.20
CA VAL A 108 -5.61 5.89 -4.24
C VAL A 108 -6.27 4.78 -3.42
N SER A 109 -5.52 3.73 -3.11
CA SER A 109 -5.96 2.67 -2.21
C SER A 109 -5.16 2.66 -0.91
N ARG A 110 -5.78 2.16 0.15
CA ARG A 110 -5.17 1.96 1.47
C ARG A 110 -5.62 0.63 2.05
N ALA A 111 -4.67 -0.21 2.49
CA ALA A 111 -4.97 -1.44 3.21
C ALA A 111 -4.83 -1.25 4.72
N THR A 112 -5.64 -1.96 5.49
CA THR A 112 -5.51 -2.15 6.94
C THR A 112 -5.48 -3.64 7.23
N ASP A 113 -4.49 -4.09 8.01
CA ASP A 113 -4.40 -5.49 8.42
C ASP A 113 -5.20 -5.79 9.70
N THR A 114 -5.23 -7.07 10.08
CA THR A 114 -5.96 -7.53 11.27
C THR A 114 -5.32 -7.12 12.59
N GLU A 115 -4.04 -6.74 12.60
CA GLU A 115 -3.35 -6.17 13.77
C GLU A 115 -3.63 -4.67 13.94
N GLY A 116 -4.23 -4.04 12.92
CA GLY A 116 -4.57 -2.62 12.92
C GLY A 116 -3.50 -1.73 12.29
N THR A 117 -2.48 -2.32 11.66
CA THR A 117 -1.52 -1.56 10.85
C THR A 117 -2.24 -1.01 9.63
N VAL A 118 -2.12 0.30 9.44
CA VAL A 118 -2.62 0.99 8.27
C VAL A 118 -1.45 1.28 7.34
N GLN A 119 -1.63 1.07 6.03
CA GLN A 119 -0.64 1.47 5.04
C GLN A 119 -0.31 2.97 5.19
N PRO A 120 0.97 3.34 5.35
CA PRO A 120 1.36 4.69 5.73
C PRO A 120 1.10 5.70 4.60
N THR A 121 0.97 6.96 4.96
CA THR A 121 1.01 8.08 4.00
C THR A 121 2.45 8.32 3.52
N ALA A 122 2.60 9.16 2.49
CA ALA A 122 3.93 9.61 2.06
C ALA A 122 4.64 10.43 3.15
N GLU A 123 3.90 11.28 3.85
CA GLU A 123 4.39 12.12 4.95
C GLU A 123 4.94 11.27 6.11
N GLU A 124 4.21 10.22 6.51
CA GLU A 124 4.66 9.28 7.55
C GLU A 124 5.94 8.51 7.15
N LEU A 125 6.26 8.43 5.86
CA LEU A 125 7.49 7.82 5.35
C LEU A 125 8.65 8.80 5.17
N GLU A 126 8.48 10.11 5.39
CA GLU A 126 9.58 11.10 5.25
C GLU A 126 10.74 10.85 6.22
N VAL A 127 10.46 10.21 7.35
CA VAL A 127 11.47 9.77 8.33
C VAL A 127 12.31 8.59 7.83
N LYS A 128 12.01 7.99 6.68
CA LYS A 128 12.78 6.89 6.09
C LYS A 128 13.70 7.40 4.99
N LYS A 129 15.01 7.13 5.12
CA LYS A 129 16.04 7.66 4.21
C LYS A 129 16.36 6.75 3.03
N THR A 130 16.17 5.44 3.17
CA THR A 130 16.41 4.47 2.10
C THR A 130 15.23 4.41 1.13
N PHE A 131 15.47 4.05 -0.12
CA PHE A 131 14.42 3.89 -1.13
C PHE A 131 13.66 2.55 -1.05
N LEU A 132 14.31 1.49 -0.52
CA LEU A 132 13.74 0.14 -0.38
C LEU A 132 12.54 0.12 0.57
N GLU A 133 11.64 -0.86 0.52
CA GLU A 133 10.44 -0.92 1.37
C GLU A 133 9.52 0.32 1.25
N HIS A 134 9.39 0.90 0.05
CA HIS A 134 8.45 2.00 -0.18
C HIS A 134 7.00 1.49 -0.25
N ASN A 135 6.25 1.67 0.85
CA ASN A 135 4.88 1.20 1.01
C ASN A 135 3.85 2.32 1.24
N ALA A 136 4.19 3.58 0.99
CA ALA A 136 3.23 4.67 1.07
C ALA A 136 2.00 4.41 0.19
N GLN A 137 0.84 4.94 0.61
CA GLN A 137 -0.35 5.07 -0.22
C GLN A 137 0.03 5.71 -1.57
N HIS A 138 -0.28 5.03 -2.68
CA HIS A 138 0.20 5.40 -4.01
C HIS A 138 -0.94 5.95 -4.88
N PRO A 139 -1.03 7.27 -5.08
CA PRO A 139 -2.02 7.86 -5.96
C PRO A 139 -1.74 7.52 -7.42
N ARG A 140 -2.80 7.27 -8.17
CA ARG A 140 -2.77 7.02 -9.61
C ARG A 140 -3.71 7.98 -10.32
N THR A 141 -3.17 8.73 -11.27
CA THR A 141 -3.98 9.55 -12.19
C THR A 141 -4.59 8.68 -13.29
N VAL A 142 -5.88 8.86 -13.55
CA VAL A 142 -6.63 8.23 -14.64
C VAL A 142 -7.49 9.27 -15.34
N ILE A 143 -7.78 9.05 -16.62
CA ILE A 143 -8.70 9.89 -17.40
C ILE A 143 -9.96 9.07 -17.70
N ILE A 144 -11.11 9.59 -17.28
CA ILE A 144 -12.42 9.05 -17.61
C ILE A 144 -12.95 9.79 -18.84
N ALA A 145 -13.41 9.03 -19.83
CA ALA A 145 -13.92 9.54 -21.11
C ALA A 145 -15.39 9.92 -21.03
#